data_AF-A0A524JX47-F1
#
_entry.id   AF-A0A524JX47-F1
#
_cell.length_a   1.000
_cell.length_b   1.000
_cell.length_c   1.000
_cell.angle_alpha   90.00
_cell.angle_beta   90.00
_cell.angle_gamma   90.00
#
_symmetry.space_group_name_H-M   'P 1'
#
loop_
_entity.id
_entity.type
_entity.pdbx_description
1 polymer ?
#
loop_
_entity_poly.entity_id
_entity_poly.type
_entity_poly.pdbx_seq_one_letter_code
_entity_poly.pdbx_strand_id
1 'polypeptide(L)'
;MVKQIKCSAVLLVLALALFLPVSAADYYFKVDTLKAVLTVQPDSSVEIRYAITFSPEAGSHPIDIVDIGMPHENYDIRTARAAIAGSELNDIRNSQYVKPGVEIHLGSREIRPGQTGTIEFAIKVGQMVYPDRDDSRFASLQF
;
A
#
# COMPACT_ATOMS: atom_id res chain seq x y z
N MET A 1 48.11 21.16 26.39
CA MET A 1 47.80 19.73 26.64
C MET A 1 46.29 19.42 26.67
N VAL A 2 45.44 20.28 27.25
CA VAL A 2 43.97 20.06 27.35
C VAL A 2 43.22 20.09 25.99
N LYS A 3 43.69 20.85 25.00
CA LYS A 3 43.04 21.01 23.67
C LYS A 3 43.20 19.77 22.76
N GLN A 4 44.33 19.08 22.87
CA GLN A 4 44.66 17.86 22.12
C GLN A 4 43.82 16.66 22.60
N ILE A 5 43.63 16.52 23.92
CA ILE A 5 42.84 15.43 24.53
C ILE A 5 41.35 15.53 24.13
N LYS A 6 40.80 16.75 24.03
CA LYS A 6 39.42 16.97 23.58
C LYS A 6 39.20 16.57 22.12
N CYS A 7 40.19 16.77 21.25
CA CYS A 7 40.12 16.37 19.83
C CYS A 7 40.12 14.86 19.66
N SER A 8 40.96 14.12 20.41
CA SER A 8 40.98 12.66 20.35
C SER A 8 39.70 12.00 20.89
N ALA A 9 39.09 12.56 21.93
CA ALA A 9 37.84 12.03 22.47
C ALA A 9 36.66 12.19 21.48
N VAL A 10 36.60 13.31 20.76
CA VAL A 10 35.57 13.55 19.72
C VAL A 10 35.75 12.60 18.53
N LEU A 11 36.99 12.37 18.09
CA LEU A 11 37.25 11.41 17.02
C LEU A 11 36.86 9.97 17.41
N LEU A 12 37.09 9.59 18.67
CA LEU A 12 36.77 8.24 19.16
C LEU A 12 35.24 8.01 19.24
N VAL A 13 34.48 9.02 19.68
CA VAL A 13 33.00 8.96 19.71
C VAL A 13 32.43 8.90 18.28
N LEU A 14 32.99 9.67 17.35
CA LEU A 14 32.57 9.65 15.95
C LEU A 14 32.92 8.31 15.28
N ALA A 15 34.08 7.72 15.62
CA ALA A 15 34.48 6.40 15.15
C ALA A 15 33.58 5.29 15.72
N LEU A 16 33.19 5.36 16.99
CA LEU A 16 32.23 4.41 17.58
C LEU A 16 30.84 4.49 16.95
N ALA A 17 30.40 5.69 16.54
CA ALA A 17 29.12 5.90 15.88
C ALA A 17 29.04 5.25 14.48
N LEU A 18 30.18 5.03 13.82
CA LEU A 18 30.26 4.35 12.51
C LEU A 18 30.03 2.83 12.60
N PHE A 19 30.09 2.24 13.79
CA PHE A 19 29.88 0.81 14.01
C PHE A 19 28.49 0.49 14.59
N LEU A 20 27.59 1.48 14.68
CA LEU A 20 26.21 1.21 15.06
C LEU A 20 25.53 0.45 13.91
N PRO A 21 24.93 -0.72 14.15
CA PRO A 21 24.19 -1.43 13.12
C PRO A 21 23.02 -0.56 12.68
N VAL A 22 22.98 -0.21 11.39
CA VAL A 22 21.75 0.25 10.74
C VAL A 22 20.89 -0.98 10.57
N SER A 23 19.82 -1.09 11.36
CA SER A 23 18.78 -2.09 11.12
C SER A 23 18.02 -1.70 9.86
N ALA A 24 18.48 -2.17 8.70
CA ALA A 24 17.63 -2.28 7.54
C ALA A 24 16.67 -3.46 7.82
N ALA A 25 15.48 -3.13 8.31
CA ALA A 25 14.44 -4.13 8.48
C ALA A 25 13.79 -4.38 7.13
N ASP A 26 13.69 -5.63 6.72
CA ASP A 26 12.92 -6.02 5.55
C ASP A 26 11.41 -5.93 5.87
N TYR A 27 10.60 -5.78 4.83
CA TYR A 27 9.15 -5.96 4.97
C TYR A 27 8.85 -7.44 5.14
N TYR A 28 8.38 -7.81 6.33
CA TYR A 28 7.91 -9.15 6.64
C TYR A 28 6.55 -9.07 7.32
N PHE A 29 5.50 -9.39 6.57
CA PHE A 29 4.12 -9.24 7.01
C PHE A 29 3.22 -10.34 6.44
N LYS A 30 2.07 -10.53 7.08
CA LYS A 30 0.98 -11.37 6.58
C LYS A 30 -0.13 -10.50 6.02
N VAL A 31 -0.79 -11.00 4.98
CA VAL A 31 -2.14 -10.56 4.58
C VAL A 31 -3.10 -11.54 5.22
N ASP A 32 -3.69 -11.16 6.36
CA ASP A 32 -4.55 -12.03 7.14
C ASP A 32 -5.90 -12.25 6.45
N THR A 33 -6.46 -11.17 5.89
CA THR A 33 -7.68 -11.22 5.09
C THR A 33 -7.63 -10.26 3.91
N LEU A 34 -8.25 -10.67 2.81
CA LEU A 34 -8.54 -9.82 1.67
C LEU A 34 -10.00 -10.04 1.31
N LYS A 35 -10.80 -8.98 1.38
CA LYS A 35 -12.19 -8.96 0.89
C LYS A 35 -12.27 -8.02 -0.29
N ALA A 36 -12.84 -8.49 -1.39
CA ALA A 36 -13.13 -7.71 -2.58
C ALA A 36 -14.63 -7.68 -2.83
N VAL A 37 -15.20 -6.49 -2.96
CA VAL A 37 -16.59 -6.28 -3.35
C VAL A 37 -16.61 -5.52 -4.67
N LEU A 38 -17.25 -6.12 -5.67
CA LEU A 38 -17.40 -5.52 -6.99
C LEU A 38 -18.83 -5.02 -7.16
N THR A 39 -18.99 -3.78 -7.57
CA THR A 39 -20.30 -3.18 -7.86
C THR A 39 -20.33 -2.69 -9.30
N VAL A 40 -21.07 -3.42 -10.15
CA VAL A 40 -21.31 -3.05 -11.54
C VAL A 40 -22.15 -1.77 -11.59
N GLN A 41 -21.71 -0.81 -12.40
CA GLN A 41 -22.39 0.46 -12.63
C GLN A 41 -23.22 0.40 -13.94
N PRO A 42 -24.22 1.28 -14.12
CA PRO A 42 -25.02 1.33 -15.34
C PRO A 42 -24.22 1.57 -16.63
N ASP A 43 -23.05 2.19 -16.53
CA ASP A 43 -22.13 2.46 -17.66
C ASP A 43 -21.14 1.32 -17.93
N SER A 44 -21.36 0.13 -17.35
CA SER A 44 -20.48 -1.05 -17.44
C SER A 44 -19.09 -0.89 -16.82
N SER A 45 -18.84 0.21 -16.10
CA SER A 45 -17.72 0.27 -15.16
C SER A 45 -18.01 -0.56 -13.91
N VAL A 46 -16.97 -0.95 -13.20
CA VAL A 46 -17.07 -1.63 -11.91
C VAL A 46 -16.36 -0.79 -10.88
N GLU A 47 -17.05 -0.54 -9.76
CA GLU A 47 -16.40 -0.06 -8.57
C GLU A 47 -15.90 -1.26 -7.76
N ILE A 48 -14.58 -1.32 -7.57
CA ILE A 48 -13.92 -2.32 -6.74
C ILE A 48 -13.73 -1.70 -5.36
N ARG A 49 -14.11 -2.43 -4.31
CA ARG A 49 -13.83 -2.10 -2.91
C ARG A 49 -13.03 -3.23 -2.28
N TYR A 50 -11.83 -2.94 -1.82
CA TYR A 50 -11.02 -3.85 -1.03
C TYR A 50 -11.06 -3.48 0.45
N ALA A 51 -11.07 -4.51 1.30
CA ALA A 51 -10.64 -4.41 2.69
C ALA A 51 -9.54 -5.46 2.90
N ILE A 52 -8.31 -4.99 3.11
CA ILE A 52 -7.11 -5.83 3.23
C ILE A 52 -6.53 -5.65 4.61
N THR A 53 -6.45 -6.73 5.37
CA THR A 53 -5.90 -6.73 6.73
C THR A 53 -4.48 -7.25 6.72
N PHE A 54 -3.55 -6.45 7.24
CA PHE A 54 -2.14 -6.78 7.33
C PHE A 54 -1.69 -6.91 8.79
N SER A 55 -0.75 -7.83 9.03
CA SER A 55 -0.05 -7.97 10.31
C SER A 55 1.47 -8.08 10.06
N PRO A 56 2.22 -6.97 10.22
CA PRO A 56 3.67 -7.00 10.19
C PRO A 56 4.25 -7.75 11.37
N GLU A 57 5.22 -8.60 11.10
CA GLU A 57 5.86 -9.48 12.07
C GLU A 57 6.82 -8.70 12.97
N ALA A 58 7.13 -9.25 14.14
CA ALA A 58 8.06 -8.63 15.08
C ALA A 58 9.44 -8.41 14.42
N GLY A 59 9.96 -7.18 14.50
CA GLY A 59 11.25 -6.82 13.89
C GLY A 59 11.20 -6.45 12.41
N SER A 60 10.03 -6.53 11.76
CA SER A 60 9.80 -6.05 10.38
C SER A 60 9.90 -4.52 10.28
N HIS A 61 10.08 -4.02 9.06
CA HIS A 61 9.72 -2.64 8.73
C HIS A 61 8.21 -2.43 8.93
N PRO A 62 7.75 -1.26 9.42
CA PRO A 62 6.35 -0.88 9.36
C PRO A 62 5.84 -0.89 7.91
N ILE A 63 4.57 -1.24 7.71
CA ILE A 63 3.92 -1.01 6.41
C ILE A 63 3.55 0.47 6.37
N ASP A 64 4.22 1.21 5.51
CA ASP A 64 4.10 2.65 5.30
C ASP A 64 3.56 3.01 3.90
N ILE A 65 3.67 2.08 2.94
CA ILE A 65 3.09 2.17 1.59
C ILE A 65 2.45 0.83 1.24
N VAL A 66 1.28 0.86 0.58
CA VAL A 66 0.61 -0.34 0.05
C VAL A 66 0.35 -0.17 -1.44
N ASP A 67 0.96 -1.04 -2.25
CA ASP A 67 0.67 -1.16 -3.67
C ASP A 67 -0.50 -2.13 -3.91
N ILE A 68 -1.45 -1.73 -4.77
CA ILE A 68 -2.60 -2.54 -5.18
C ILE A 68 -2.58 -2.66 -6.71
N GLY A 69 -2.47 -3.90 -7.18
CA GLY A 69 -2.55 -4.21 -8.61
C GLY A 69 -3.97 -4.04 -9.15
N MET A 70 -4.09 -3.46 -10.33
CA MET A 70 -5.36 -3.23 -11.01
C MET A 70 -5.60 -4.31 -12.08
N PRO A 71 -6.86 -4.62 -12.46
CA PRO A 71 -7.15 -5.62 -13.49
C PRO A 71 -6.51 -5.29 -14.85
N HIS A 72 -6.49 -4.01 -15.22
CA HIS A 72 -5.89 -3.46 -16.45
C HIS A 72 -5.80 -1.93 -16.35
N GLU A 73 -5.22 -1.23 -17.34
CA GLU A 73 -4.97 0.22 -17.34
C GLU A 73 -6.22 1.13 -17.30
N ASN A 74 -7.43 0.64 -17.62
CA ASN A 74 -8.64 1.48 -17.63
C ASN A 74 -9.25 1.79 -16.23
N TYR A 75 -8.41 1.94 -15.21
CA TYR A 75 -8.85 2.45 -13.90
C TYR A 75 -8.80 3.98 -13.86
N ASP A 76 -9.71 4.61 -13.13
CA ASP A 76 -9.68 6.06 -12.91
C ASP A 76 -9.15 6.37 -11.50
N ILE A 77 -7.86 6.69 -11.42
CA ILE A 77 -7.21 7.04 -10.15
C ILE A 77 -7.85 8.25 -9.46
N ARG A 78 -8.54 9.15 -10.20
CA ARG A 78 -9.24 10.28 -9.58
C ARG A 78 -10.44 9.84 -8.73
N THR A 79 -10.89 8.61 -8.90
CA THR A 79 -11.96 8.00 -8.10
C THR A 79 -11.44 7.17 -6.92
N ALA A 80 -10.11 7.01 -6.83
CA ALA A 80 -9.46 6.26 -5.79
C ALA A 80 -9.67 6.93 -4.44
N ARG A 81 -10.02 6.13 -3.44
CA ARG A 81 -10.20 6.56 -2.05
C ARG A 81 -9.71 5.47 -1.12
N ALA A 82 -9.04 5.88 -0.05
CA ALA A 82 -8.45 4.96 0.90
C ALA A 82 -8.68 5.45 2.34
N ALA A 83 -8.83 4.52 3.27
CA ALA A 83 -8.91 4.80 4.69
C ALA A 83 -8.27 3.67 5.51
N ILE A 84 -7.85 4.02 6.72
CA ILE A 84 -7.45 3.06 7.75
C ILE A 84 -8.11 3.46 9.06
N ALA A 85 -8.83 2.52 9.68
CA ALA A 85 -9.61 2.75 10.89
C ALA A 85 -10.51 4.02 10.82
N GLY A 86 -11.19 4.21 9.68
CA GLY A 86 -12.08 5.36 9.44
C GLY A 86 -11.39 6.69 9.17
N SER A 87 -10.06 6.74 9.13
CA SER A 87 -9.30 7.94 8.77
C SER A 87 -8.84 7.90 7.32
N GLU A 88 -9.13 8.95 6.55
CA GLU A 88 -8.77 9.05 5.14
C GLU A 88 -7.25 9.08 4.91
N LEU A 89 -6.83 8.42 3.84
CA LEU A 89 -5.47 8.42 3.29
C LEU A 89 -5.51 9.13 1.93
N ASN A 90 -4.94 10.33 1.88
CA ASN A 90 -5.08 11.24 0.73
C ASN A 90 -3.96 11.11 -0.31
N ASP A 91 -2.87 10.45 0.04
CA ASP A 91 -1.71 10.31 -0.84
C ASP A 91 -1.78 8.98 -1.59
N ILE A 92 -2.49 9.02 -2.72
CA ILE A 92 -2.71 7.88 -3.63
C ILE A 92 -2.15 8.25 -4.99
N ARG A 93 -1.28 7.39 -5.54
CA ARG A 93 -0.56 7.65 -6.79
C ARG A 93 -0.55 6.41 -7.67
N ASN A 94 -0.10 6.58 -8.92
CA ASN A 94 0.27 5.42 -9.73
C ASN A 94 1.45 4.73 -9.06
N SER A 95 1.37 3.41 -8.96
CA SER A 95 2.41 2.62 -8.31
C SER A 95 3.72 2.68 -9.10
N GLN A 96 4.82 2.83 -8.36
CA GLN A 96 6.16 2.77 -8.92
C GLN A 96 6.57 1.32 -9.29
N TYR A 97 6.00 0.32 -8.60
CA TYR A 97 6.46 -1.07 -8.63
C TYR A 97 5.45 -2.05 -9.24
N VAL A 98 4.14 -1.82 -9.06
CA VAL A 98 3.06 -2.68 -9.57
C VAL A 98 2.40 -2.03 -10.77
N LYS A 99 2.40 -2.72 -11.92
CA LYS A 99 1.90 -2.19 -13.20
C LYS A 99 1.00 -3.20 -13.90
N PRO A 100 -0.27 -2.87 -14.19
CA PRO A 100 -0.99 -1.66 -13.75
C PRO A 100 -1.29 -1.67 -12.24
N GLY A 101 -1.24 -0.50 -11.59
CA GLY A 101 -1.39 -0.44 -10.13
C GLY A 101 -1.35 0.96 -9.53
N VAL A 102 -1.79 1.05 -8.28
CA VAL A 102 -1.76 2.27 -7.47
C VAL A 102 -1.00 2.02 -6.17
N GLU A 103 -0.37 3.05 -5.62
CA GLU A 103 0.27 3.01 -4.30
C GLU A 103 -0.43 3.98 -3.35
N ILE A 104 -0.61 3.55 -2.11
CA ILE A 104 -1.27 4.31 -1.04
C ILE A 104 -0.24 4.56 0.05
N HIS A 105 0.08 5.82 0.33
CA HIS A 105 1.01 6.17 1.39
C HIS A 105 0.25 6.37 2.71
N LEU A 106 0.66 5.68 3.76
CA LEU A 106 -0.01 5.68 5.07
C LEU A 106 0.46 6.84 5.95
N GLY A 107 1.63 7.41 5.68
CA GLY A 107 2.21 8.51 6.46
C GLY A 107 2.32 8.15 7.95
N SER A 108 1.78 8.99 8.83
CA SER A 108 1.80 8.75 10.28
C SER A 108 0.89 7.59 10.75
N ARG A 109 0.21 6.91 9.82
CA ARG A 109 -0.72 5.79 10.09
C ARG A 109 -0.16 4.46 9.61
N GLU A 110 1.16 4.35 9.50
CA GLU A 110 1.86 3.09 9.25
C GLU A 110 1.36 1.96 10.17
N ILE A 111 1.33 0.74 9.65
CA ILE A 111 1.01 -0.45 10.45
C ILE A 111 2.33 -0.95 11.02
N ARG A 112 2.50 -0.84 12.34
CA ARG A 112 3.76 -1.20 13.01
C ARG A 112 3.86 -2.71 13.28
N PRO A 113 5.08 -3.26 13.40
CA PRO A 113 5.31 -4.61 13.92
C PRO A 113 4.51 -4.90 15.19
N GLY A 114 3.80 -6.04 15.20
CA GLY A 114 2.95 -6.45 16.31
C GLY A 114 1.58 -5.75 16.37
N GLN A 115 1.23 -4.93 15.38
CA GLN A 115 -0.11 -4.39 15.18
C GLN A 115 -0.77 -5.00 13.95
N THR A 116 -2.10 -4.95 13.92
CA THR A 116 -2.90 -5.33 12.75
C THR A 116 -3.62 -4.08 12.24
N GLY A 117 -3.63 -3.88 10.92
CA GLY A 117 -4.32 -2.76 10.29
C GLY A 117 -5.07 -3.20 9.05
N THR A 118 -6.28 -2.65 8.86
CA THR A 118 -7.08 -2.90 7.66
C THR A 118 -7.11 -1.66 6.79
N ILE A 119 -6.60 -1.78 5.57
CA ILE A 119 -6.75 -0.77 4.52
C ILE A 119 -8.08 -1.00 3.81
N GLU A 120 -8.94 0.00 3.86
CA GLU A 120 -10.13 0.10 3.03
C GLU A 120 -9.77 0.93 1.80
N PHE A 121 -9.92 0.36 0.61
CA PHE A 121 -9.59 1.03 -0.64
C PHE A 121 -10.72 0.84 -1.65
N ALA A 122 -11.00 1.85 -2.44
CA ALA A 122 -11.98 1.74 -3.51
C ALA A 122 -11.63 2.58 -4.73
N ILE A 123 -11.96 2.07 -5.91
CA ILE A 123 -11.65 2.69 -7.19
C ILE A 123 -12.63 2.22 -8.28
N LYS A 124 -12.88 3.05 -9.29
CA LYS A 124 -13.65 2.67 -10.48
C LYS A 124 -12.73 2.19 -11.60
N VAL A 125 -13.16 1.12 -12.26
CA VAL A 125 -12.47 0.50 -13.39
C VAL A 125 -13.46 0.32 -14.54
N GLY A 126 -13.18 0.92 -15.70
CA GLY A 126 -13.99 0.76 -16.90
C GLY A 126 -13.70 -0.56 -17.61
N GLN A 127 -14.47 -0.92 -18.64
CA GLN A 127 -14.21 -2.11 -19.48
C GLN A 127 -14.12 -3.43 -18.68
N MET A 128 -14.97 -3.61 -17.67
CA MET A 128 -14.99 -4.83 -16.84
C MET A 128 -16.13 -5.78 -17.20
N VAL A 129 -17.16 -5.27 -17.91
CA VAL A 129 -18.35 -6.03 -18.31
C VAL A 129 -18.39 -6.13 -19.83
N TYR A 130 -18.50 -7.35 -20.32
CA TYR A 130 -18.45 -7.69 -21.74
C TYR A 130 -19.76 -8.34 -22.16
N PRO A 131 -20.52 -7.75 -23.11
CA PRO A 131 -21.76 -8.35 -23.59
C PRO A 131 -21.47 -9.66 -24.32
N ASP A 132 -22.38 -10.62 -24.19
CA ASP A 132 -22.37 -11.82 -25.00
C ASP A 132 -22.67 -11.46 -26.47
N ARG A 133 -21.94 -12.06 -27.41
CA ARG A 133 -22.04 -11.77 -28.84
C ARG A 133 -23.21 -12.49 -29.51
N ASP A 134 -23.66 -13.60 -28.94
CA ASP A 134 -24.72 -14.45 -29.47
C ASP A 134 -26.08 -14.17 -28.79
N ASP A 135 -26.08 -13.72 -27.53
CA ASP A 135 -27.31 -13.35 -26.80
C ASP A 135 -27.16 -12.06 -25.97
N SER A 136 -27.73 -10.96 -26.48
CA SER A 136 -27.62 -9.63 -25.88
C SER A 136 -28.24 -9.47 -24.49
N ARG A 137 -28.91 -10.51 -23.95
CA ARG A 137 -29.44 -10.52 -22.58
C ARG A 137 -28.38 -10.88 -21.55
N PHE A 138 -27.23 -11.40 -21.97
CA PHE A 138 -26.17 -11.85 -21.09
C PHE A 138 -24.89 -11.01 -21.24
N ALA A 139 -24.11 -10.98 -20.17
CA ALA A 139 -22.79 -10.36 -20.14
C ALA A 139 -21.89 -11.10 -19.13
N SER A 140 -20.58 -11.00 -19.32
CA SER A 140 -19.57 -11.52 -18.40
C SER A 140 -18.85 -10.39 -17.71
N LEU A 141 -18.60 -10.52 -16.41
CA LEU A 141 -17.69 -9.68 -15.66
C LEU A 141 -16.32 -10.36 -15.58
N GLN A 142 -15.25 -9.61 -15.86
CA GLN A 142 -13.88 -10.09 -15.72
C GLN A 142 -13.17 -9.33 -14.60
N PHE A 143 -12.55 -10.05 -13.65
CA PHE A 143 -11.79 -9.51 -12.53
C PHE A 143 -10.66 -10.46 -12.14
#